data_AF-A0A7X9PFG1-F1
#
_entry.id   AF-A0A7X9PFG1-F1
#
_cell.length_a   1.000
_cell.length_b   1.000
_cell.length_c   1.000
_cell.angle_alpha   90.00
_cell.angle_beta   90.00
_cell.angle_gamma   90.00
#
_symmetry.space_group_name_H-M   'P 1'
#
loop_
_entity.id
_entity.type
_entity.pdbx_description
1 polymer ?
#
loop_
_entity_poly.entity_id
_entity_poly.type
_entity_poly.pdbx_seq_one_letter_code
_entity_poly.pdbx_strand_id
1 'polypeptide(L)'
;AQEYFSVISGHTLKLLPEFLRFFVAMQEFKRHYEPYKERCLRMTQRVALEADPYMAELFQKPARQFIQEKHYERVAADYIGKFSYACTGVSTDQITALDFLNVSMGILVPIHQFRFDEAATRARLGSHFIEDEIVAIDSQPEAISLKGASGNTYQAENIVVATPASVTQKLLGLAEIREACQLYVTHVKAQLKGALSRYELNLFPPSSEIILTALQWDGSYLIYSRTKEADLNQVCDSFSVLRTVDWEKAMYVMGRAYMEQRLNDRVYIAGDHNGLGLEPTAISGMYAARQILAKN
;
A
#
# COMPACT_ATOMS: atom_id res chain seq x y z
N ALA A 1 19.39 -23.53 -8.01
CA ALA A 1 18.89 -23.23 -9.37
C ALA A 1 17.63 -22.39 -9.21
N GLN A 2 17.44 -21.34 -10.02
CA GLN A 2 16.21 -20.55 -10.00
C GLN A 2 15.13 -21.34 -10.75
N GLU A 3 14.09 -21.78 -10.04
CA GLU A 3 13.01 -22.56 -10.62
C GLU A 3 11.98 -21.66 -11.29
N TYR A 4 11.56 -22.04 -12.50
CA TYR A 4 10.52 -21.37 -13.28
C TYR A 4 9.31 -22.29 -13.40
N PHE A 5 8.15 -21.82 -13.00
CA PHE A 5 6.89 -22.55 -13.13
C PHE A 5 5.74 -21.60 -13.41
N SER A 6 4.82 -22.03 -14.26
CA SER A 6 3.54 -21.34 -14.46
C SER A 6 2.67 -21.47 -13.21
N VAL A 7 1.75 -20.50 -13.04
CA VAL A 7 0.78 -20.48 -11.92
C VAL A 7 0.02 -21.81 -11.80
N ILE A 8 -0.33 -22.41 -12.95
CA ILE A 8 -0.95 -23.73 -13.04
C ILE A 8 0.09 -24.68 -13.66
N SER A 9 0.62 -25.60 -12.87
CA SER A 9 1.58 -26.61 -13.30
C SER A 9 1.52 -27.85 -12.39
N GLY A 10 2.26 -28.91 -12.75
CA GLY A 10 2.41 -30.08 -11.87
C GLY A 10 3.05 -29.73 -10.50
N HIS A 11 3.78 -28.62 -10.41
CA HIS A 11 4.28 -28.07 -9.14
C HIS A 11 3.14 -27.55 -8.27
N THR A 12 2.18 -26.83 -8.86
CA THR A 12 0.97 -26.33 -8.19
C THR A 12 0.17 -27.46 -7.55
N LEU A 13 0.01 -28.60 -8.26
CA LEU A 13 -0.74 -29.76 -7.75
C LEU A 13 -0.09 -30.37 -6.50
N LYS A 14 1.25 -30.42 -6.44
CA LYS A 14 1.98 -30.93 -5.26
C LYS A 14 1.81 -30.04 -4.03
N LEU A 15 1.41 -28.78 -4.22
CA LEU A 15 1.23 -27.78 -3.18
C LEU A 15 -0.24 -27.60 -2.77
N LEU A 16 -1.16 -28.39 -3.34
CA LEU A 16 -2.59 -28.27 -3.08
C LEU A 16 -2.96 -28.27 -1.57
N PRO A 17 -2.35 -29.08 -0.69
CA PRO A 17 -2.65 -29.04 0.74
C PRO A 17 -2.33 -27.69 1.39
N GLU A 18 -1.21 -27.05 1.01
CA GLU A 18 -0.82 -25.74 1.51
C GLU A 18 -1.68 -24.62 0.91
N PHE A 19 -2.09 -24.75 -0.35
CA PHE A 19 -3.06 -23.83 -0.95
C PHE A 19 -4.39 -23.85 -0.21
N LEU A 20 -4.84 -25.04 0.23
CA LEU A 20 -6.06 -25.15 1.04
C LEU A 20 -5.89 -24.45 2.41
N ARG A 21 -4.73 -24.59 3.06
CA ARG A 21 -4.44 -23.87 4.32
C ARG A 21 -4.42 -22.36 4.12
N PHE A 22 -3.78 -21.89 3.05
CA PHE A 22 -3.81 -20.47 2.68
C PHE A 22 -5.25 -19.99 2.44
N PHE A 23 -6.06 -20.74 1.70
CA PHE A 23 -7.47 -20.40 1.47
C PHE A 23 -8.25 -20.31 2.79
N VAL A 24 -8.08 -21.25 3.72
CA VAL A 24 -8.71 -21.21 5.04
C VAL A 24 -8.26 -19.97 5.82
N ALA A 25 -6.96 -19.65 5.80
CA ALA A 25 -6.44 -18.44 6.44
C ALA A 25 -7.04 -17.16 5.84
N MET A 26 -7.23 -17.10 4.52
CA MET A 26 -7.88 -15.97 3.85
C MET A 26 -9.37 -15.86 4.19
N GLN A 27 -10.09 -16.98 4.35
CA GLN A 27 -11.50 -16.96 4.79
C GLN A 27 -11.61 -16.48 6.25
N GLU A 28 -10.73 -16.95 7.12
CA GLU A 28 -10.63 -16.47 8.50
C GLU A 28 -10.37 -14.97 8.52
N PHE A 29 -9.36 -14.51 7.78
CA PHE A 29 -9.03 -13.09 7.65
C PHE A 29 -10.22 -12.27 7.19
N LYS A 30 -10.89 -12.67 6.09
CA LYS A 30 -12.05 -11.96 5.54
C LYS A 30 -13.18 -11.82 6.57
N ARG A 31 -13.42 -12.84 7.38
CA ARG A 31 -14.46 -12.84 8.43
C ARG A 31 -14.21 -11.75 9.49
N HIS A 32 -12.95 -11.46 9.80
CA HIS A 32 -12.57 -10.41 10.74
C HIS A 32 -12.40 -9.04 10.06
N TYR A 33 -11.88 -9.02 8.83
CA TYR A 33 -11.59 -7.80 8.10
C TYR A 33 -12.86 -7.02 7.72
N GLU A 34 -13.95 -7.68 7.32
CA GLU A 34 -15.20 -6.99 6.97
C GLU A 34 -15.80 -6.20 8.16
N PRO A 35 -16.03 -6.79 9.35
CA PRO A 35 -16.45 -6.04 10.52
C PRO A 35 -15.44 -4.96 10.95
N TYR A 36 -14.14 -5.23 10.81
CA TYR A 36 -13.09 -4.26 11.11
C TYR A 36 -13.22 -2.99 10.25
N LYS A 37 -13.42 -3.14 8.93
CA LYS A 37 -13.66 -2.01 8.01
C LYS A 37 -14.88 -1.19 8.42
N GLU A 38 -15.98 -1.86 8.75
CA GLU A 38 -17.21 -1.20 9.19
C GLU A 38 -17.02 -0.41 10.50
N ARG A 39 -16.26 -0.96 11.45
CA ARG A 39 -15.87 -0.23 12.68
C ARG A 39 -15.04 1.00 12.34
N CYS A 40 -14.05 0.87 11.45
CA CYS A 40 -13.17 1.96 11.02
C CYS A 40 -13.92 3.13 10.39
N LEU A 41 -15.14 2.94 9.88
CA LEU A 41 -15.98 4.05 9.40
C LEU A 41 -16.59 4.91 10.53
N ARG A 42 -16.43 4.52 11.80
CA ARG A 42 -17.10 5.15 12.96
C ARG A 42 -16.16 5.43 14.13
N MET A 43 -15.08 4.67 14.26
CA MET A 43 -14.04 4.85 15.28
C MET A 43 -12.65 4.84 14.63
N THR A 44 -11.63 5.30 15.37
CA THR A 44 -10.25 5.26 14.87
C THR A 44 -9.82 3.80 14.64
N GLN A 45 -8.93 3.56 13.68
CA GLN A 45 -8.46 2.22 13.34
C GLN A 45 -7.82 1.53 14.55
N ARG A 46 -7.18 2.25 15.49
CA ARG A 46 -6.62 1.66 16.71
C ARG A 46 -7.71 1.10 17.60
N VAL A 47 -8.77 1.85 17.85
CA VAL A 47 -9.92 1.35 18.62
C VAL A 47 -10.59 0.19 17.87
N ALA A 48 -10.69 0.26 16.53
CA ALA A 48 -11.24 -0.83 15.73
C ALA A 48 -10.39 -2.11 15.74
N LEU A 49 -9.06 -1.98 15.83
CA LEU A 49 -8.10 -3.07 16.02
C LEU A 49 -8.23 -3.65 17.44
N GLU A 50 -8.20 -2.80 18.47
CA GLU A 50 -8.33 -3.20 19.88
C GLU A 50 -9.65 -3.96 20.15
N ALA A 51 -10.70 -3.66 19.40
CA ALA A 51 -11.98 -4.36 19.47
C ALA A 51 -11.97 -5.78 18.86
N ASP A 52 -10.90 -6.18 18.18
CA ASP A 52 -10.77 -7.48 17.52
C ASP A 52 -9.34 -8.04 17.71
N PRO A 53 -9.12 -8.90 18.72
CA PRO A 53 -7.80 -9.41 19.05
C PRO A 53 -7.05 -10.03 17.88
N TYR A 54 -7.76 -10.70 16.97
CA TYR A 54 -7.17 -11.29 15.77
C TYR A 54 -6.59 -10.21 14.85
N MET A 55 -7.34 -9.13 14.61
CA MET A 55 -6.89 -8.01 13.77
C MET A 55 -5.73 -7.24 14.41
N ALA A 56 -5.81 -6.98 15.72
CA ALA A 56 -4.73 -6.35 16.47
C ALA A 56 -3.43 -7.17 16.39
N GLU A 57 -3.55 -8.49 16.54
CA GLU A 57 -2.41 -9.40 16.41
C GLU A 57 -1.81 -9.37 15.00
N LEU A 58 -2.64 -9.41 13.95
CA LEU A 58 -2.17 -9.34 12.56
C LEU A 58 -1.42 -8.04 12.25
N PHE A 59 -1.84 -6.91 12.82
CA PHE A 59 -1.17 -5.63 12.63
C PHE A 59 0.24 -5.63 13.26
N GLN A 60 0.41 -6.33 14.39
CA GLN A 60 1.70 -6.39 15.10
C GLN A 60 2.60 -7.54 14.64
N LYS A 61 2.06 -8.59 14.02
CA LYS A 61 2.80 -9.80 13.63
C LYS A 61 3.45 -9.62 12.24
N PRO A 62 4.74 -9.95 12.04
CA PRO A 62 5.33 -10.08 10.71
C PRO A 62 4.63 -11.18 9.89
N ALA A 63 4.45 -10.96 8.58
CA ALA A 63 3.77 -11.92 7.72
C ALA A 63 4.40 -13.32 7.74
N ARG A 64 5.74 -13.42 7.79
CA ARG A 64 6.45 -14.71 7.88
C ARG A 64 6.01 -15.54 9.09
N GLN A 65 5.83 -14.92 10.26
CA GLN A 65 5.43 -15.64 11.47
C GLN A 65 4.01 -16.20 11.29
N PHE A 66 3.10 -15.42 10.72
CA PHE A 66 1.74 -15.87 10.42
C PHE A 66 1.73 -17.04 9.41
N ILE A 67 2.54 -16.95 8.36
CA ILE A 67 2.69 -18.00 7.34
C ILE A 67 3.15 -19.32 7.97
N GLN A 68 4.12 -19.26 8.88
CA GLN A 68 4.65 -20.44 9.60
C GLN A 68 3.60 -21.06 10.53
N GLU A 69 2.87 -20.22 11.26
CA GLU A 69 1.79 -20.68 12.16
C GLU A 69 0.67 -21.40 11.41
N LYS A 70 0.36 -20.93 10.19
CA LYS A 70 -0.70 -21.51 9.35
C LYS A 70 -0.19 -22.59 8.38
N HIS A 71 1.11 -22.90 8.41
CA HIS A 71 1.75 -24.00 7.69
C HIS A 71 1.55 -23.99 6.16
N TYR A 72 1.77 -22.85 5.51
CA TYR A 72 1.73 -22.73 4.03
C TYR A 72 3.01 -22.08 3.45
N GLU A 73 4.16 -22.32 4.09
CA GLU A 73 5.44 -21.69 3.78
C GLU A 73 5.89 -21.87 2.33
N ARG A 74 5.67 -23.03 1.72
CA ARG A 74 6.11 -23.29 0.33
C ARG A 74 5.22 -22.55 -0.65
N VAL A 75 3.90 -22.58 -0.43
CA VAL A 75 2.96 -21.77 -1.23
C VAL A 75 3.25 -20.28 -1.11
N ALA A 76 3.60 -19.81 0.10
CA ALA A 76 4.02 -18.43 0.29
C ALA A 76 5.31 -18.10 -0.46
N ALA A 77 6.35 -18.93 -0.37
CA ALA A 77 7.61 -18.69 -1.06
C ALA A 77 7.46 -18.70 -2.59
N ASP A 78 6.65 -19.61 -3.12
CA ASP A 78 6.57 -19.89 -4.54
C ASP A 78 5.58 -18.98 -5.29
N TYR A 79 4.52 -18.52 -4.61
CA TYR A 79 3.41 -17.78 -5.22
C TYR A 79 3.04 -16.51 -4.44
N ILE A 80 2.48 -16.67 -3.23
CA ILE A 80 1.77 -15.58 -2.54
C ILE A 80 2.73 -14.47 -2.11
N GLY A 81 3.92 -14.84 -1.63
CA GLY A 81 4.98 -13.91 -1.25
C GLY A 81 5.54 -13.13 -2.43
N LYS A 82 5.63 -13.74 -3.62
CA LYS A 82 6.03 -13.03 -4.85
C LYS A 82 4.96 -12.02 -5.27
N PHE A 83 3.69 -12.38 -5.15
CA PHE A 83 2.58 -11.47 -5.41
C PHE A 83 2.57 -10.30 -4.42
N SER A 84 2.69 -10.58 -3.12
CA SER A 84 2.77 -9.53 -2.10
C SER A 84 3.99 -8.62 -2.32
N TYR A 85 5.15 -9.20 -2.67
CA TYR A 85 6.34 -8.44 -3.04
C TYR A 85 6.12 -7.61 -4.30
N ALA A 86 5.41 -8.12 -5.30
CA ALA A 86 5.05 -7.37 -6.51
C ALA A 86 4.17 -6.15 -6.20
N CYS A 87 3.28 -6.25 -5.22
CA CYS A 87 2.42 -5.17 -4.80
C CYS A 87 3.11 -4.16 -3.86
N THR A 88 4.15 -4.56 -3.12
CA THR A 88 4.68 -3.77 -2.00
C THR A 88 6.17 -3.45 -2.07
N GLY A 89 6.97 -4.21 -2.81
CA GLY A 89 8.43 -4.14 -2.77
C GLY A 89 9.04 -4.61 -1.44
N VAL A 90 8.24 -5.23 -0.54
CA VAL A 90 8.67 -5.61 0.81
C VAL A 90 8.60 -7.11 1.02
N SER A 91 9.60 -7.66 1.72
CA SER A 91 9.65 -9.08 2.06
C SER A 91 8.65 -9.46 3.16
N THR A 92 8.29 -10.73 3.24
CA THR A 92 7.39 -11.26 4.28
C THR A 92 7.96 -11.14 5.71
N ASP A 93 9.26 -10.90 5.85
CA ASP A 93 9.92 -10.63 7.13
C ASP A 93 9.62 -9.23 7.69
N GLN A 94 9.34 -8.26 6.81
CA GLN A 94 9.25 -6.84 7.17
C GLN A 94 7.82 -6.29 7.12
N ILE A 95 6.98 -6.84 6.23
CA ILE A 95 5.56 -6.46 6.14
C ILE A 95 4.76 -7.13 7.27
N THR A 96 3.72 -6.44 7.75
CA THR A 96 2.79 -6.98 8.74
C THR A 96 1.92 -8.07 8.11
N ALA A 97 1.42 -9.00 8.93
CA ALA A 97 0.50 -10.03 8.48
C ALA A 97 -0.82 -9.42 7.99
N LEU A 98 -1.27 -8.31 8.60
CA LEU A 98 -2.43 -7.55 8.14
C LEU A 98 -2.27 -7.08 6.68
N ASP A 99 -1.20 -6.35 6.38
CA ASP A 99 -1.00 -5.81 5.02
C ASP A 99 -0.72 -6.91 4.01
N PHE A 100 0.00 -7.96 4.41
CA PHE A 100 0.22 -9.14 3.57
C PHE A 100 -1.10 -9.81 3.16
N LEU A 101 -2.00 -10.06 4.12
CA LEU A 101 -3.30 -10.68 3.86
C LEU A 101 -4.22 -9.76 3.06
N ASN A 102 -4.22 -8.46 3.39
CA ASN A 102 -5.00 -7.46 2.67
C ASN A 102 -4.59 -7.40 1.19
N VAL A 103 -3.29 -7.35 0.88
CA VAL A 103 -2.81 -7.41 -0.50
C VAL A 103 -3.15 -8.74 -1.16
N SER A 104 -2.99 -9.85 -0.42
CA SER A 104 -3.27 -11.19 -0.95
C SER A 104 -4.74 -11.39 -1.32
N MET A 105 -5.66 -10.54 -0.84
CA MET A 105 -7.04 -10.50 -1.35
C MET A 105 -7.09 -10.26 -2.87
N GLY A 106 -6.14 -9.51 -3.44
CA GLY A 106 -6.03 -9.27 -4.88
C GLY A 106 -5.83 -10.52 -5.74
N ILE A 107 -5.46 -11.65 -5.12
CA ILE A 107 -5.42 -12.96 -5.79
C ILE A 107 -6.84 -13.54 -5.94
N LEU A 108 -7.75 -13.17 -5.02
CA LEU A 108 -9.10 -13.72 -4.91
C LEU A 108 -10.17 -12.80 -5.53
N VAL A 109 -9.87 -11.51 -5.71
CA VAL A 109 -10.81 -10.51 -6.24
C VAL A 109 -10.30 -9.89 -7.55
N PRO A 110 -11.20 -9.47 -8.46
CA PRO A 110 -10.79 -8.77 -9.67
C PRO A 110 -10.00 -7.50 -9.38
N ILE A 111 -8.92 -7.28 -10.13
CA ILE A 111 -8.11 -6.06 -10.06
C ILE A 111 -8.59 -5.10 -11.15
N HIS A 112 -8.91 -3.87 -10.75
CA HIS A 112 -9.33 -2.82 -11.66
C HIS A 112 -8.30 -1.70 -11.70
N GLN A 113 -8.11 -1.10 -12.88
CA GLN A 113 -7.29 0.09 -13.04
C GLN A 113 -8.12 1.33 -12.71
N PHE A 114 -7.60 2.18 -11.83
CA PHE A 114 -8.19 3.47 -11.51
C PHE A 114 -7.25 4.59 -11.98
N ARG A 115 -7.85 5.67 -12.49
CA ARG A 115 -7.14 6.91 -12.82
C ARG A 115 -7.83 8.06 -12.12
N PHE A 116 -7.06 8.84 -11.35
CA PHE A 116 -7.57 10.07 -10.77
C PHE A 116 -7.84 11.10 -11.88
N ASP A 117 -9.07 11.61 -11.94
CA ASP A 117 -9.45 12.68 -12.86
C ASP A 117 -9.38 14.03 -12.12
N GLU A 118 -8.23 14.69 -12.27
CA GLU A 118 -7.98 15.98 -11.65
C GLU A 118 -8.90 17.07 -12.23
N ALA A 119 -9.14 17.07 -13.54
CA ALA A 119 -9.96 18.07 -14.21
C ALA A 119 -11.42 17.99 -13.72
N ALA A 120 -11.98 16.79 -13.64
CA ALA A 120 -13.32 16.58 -13.10
C ALA A 120 -13.40 16.95 -11.60
N THR A 121 -12.38 16.60 -10.82
CA THR A 121 -12.31 16.95 -9.39
C THR A 121 -12.27 18.46 -9.18
N ARG A 122 -11.42 19.15 -9.92
CA ARG A 122 -11.29 20.61 -9.89
C ARG A 122 -12.59 21.30 -10.29
N ALA A 123 -13.22 20.85 -11.38
CA ALA A 123 -14.51 21.39 -11.82
C ALA A 123 -15.60 21.22 -10.76
N ARG A 124 -15.62 20.08 -10.06
CA ARG A 124 -16.59 19.81 -8.99
C ARG A 124 -16.37 20.69 -7.76
N LEU A 125 -15.13 20.95 -7.38
CA LEU A 125 -14.79 21.74 -6.18
C LEU A 125 -14.81 23.26 -6.45
N GLY A 126 -14.63 23.69 -7.69
CA GLY A 126 -14.69 25.10 -8.08
C GLY A 126 -13.72 25.96 -7.27
N SER A 127 -14.21 27.05 -6.67
CA SER A 127 -13.41 27.96 -5.84
C SER A 127 -12.94 27.35 -4.52
N HIS A 128 -13.44 26.17 -4.12
CA HIS A 128 -12.96 25.45 -2.94
C HIS A 128 -11.70 24.61 -3.24
N PHE A 129 -11.32 24.45 -4.51
CA PHE A 129 -10.04 23.85 -4.87
C PHE A 129 -8.95 24.92 -4.87
N ILE A 130 -8.02 24.81 -3.93
CA ILE A 130 -6.92 25.75 -3.76
C ILE A 130 -5.60 24.99 -4.00
N GLU A 131 -4.78 25.52 -4.90
CA GLU A 131 -3.41 25.06 -5.08
C GLU A 131 -2.47 25.87 -4.19
N ASP A 132 -2.01 25.26 -3.11
CA ASP A 132 -0.92 25.75 -2.28
C ASP A 132 -0.26 24.57 -1.56
N GLU A 133 0.98 24.75 -1.12
CA GLU A 133 1.67 23.80 -0.24
C GLU A 133 1.55 24.29 1.20
N ILE A 134 0.87 23.53 2.05
CA ILE A 134 0.82 23.86 3.48
C ILE A 134 2.14 23.47 4.14
N VAL A 135 2.85 24.47 4.67
CA VAL A 135 4.17 24.30 5.29
C VAL A 135 4.14 24.31 6.81
N ALA A 136 3.05 24.79 7.42
CA ALA A 136 2.85 24.76 8.86
C ALA A 136 1.36 24.76 9.23
N ILE A 137 1.06 24.11 10.36
CA ILE A 137 -0.27 24.04 10.96
C ILE A 137 -0.15 24.52 12.40
N ASP A 138 -0.95 25.50 12.78
CA ASP A 138 -1.00 26.03 14.14
C ASP A 138 -2.42 25.90 14.69
N SER A 139 -2.58 25.11 15.75
CA SER A 139 -3.87 24.88 16.40
C SER A 139 -4.09 25.93 17.48
N GLN A 140 -4.90 26.94 17.17
CA GLN A 140 -5.31 27.96 18.13
C GLN A 140 -6.64 27.57 18.83
N PRO A 141 -6.96 28.14 20.00
CA PRO A 141 -8.16 27.77 20.76
C PRO A 141 -9.48 27.93 20.01
N GLU A 142 -9.56 28.86 19.06
CA GLU A 142 -10.80 29.19 18.33
C GLU A 142 -10.83 28.66 16.89
N ALA A 143 -9.67 28.57 16.24
CA ALA A 143 -9.55 28.11 14.85
C ALA A 143 -8.18 27.48 14.61
N ILE A 144 -8.07 26.72 13.52
CA ILE A 144 -6.81 26.18 13.05
C ILE A 144 -6.30 27.08 11.92
N SER A 145 -5.06 27.54 12.06
CA SER A 145 -4.38 28.35 11.06
C SER A 145 -3.46 27.47 10.23
N LEU A 146 -3.53 27.62 8.90
CA LEU A 146 -2.70 26.90 7.93
C LEU A 146 -1.87 27.92 7.17
N LYS A 147 -0.54 27.76 7.20
CA LYS A 147 0.37 28.64 6.44
C LYS A 147 0.75 27.97 5.13
N GLY A 148 0.46 28.63 4.02
CA GLY A 148 0.87 28.23 2.68
C GLY A 148 2.28 28.69 2.32
N ALA A 149 2.94 27.96 1.43
CA ALA A 149 4.22 28.34 0.84
C ALA A 149 4.10 29.61 -0.02
N SER A 150 2.91 29.87 -0.57
CA SER A 150 2.58 31.12 -1.27
C SER A 150 2.63 32.38 -0.39
N GLY A 151 2.68 32.21 0.94
CA GLY A 151 2.56 33.29 1.92
C GLY A 151 1.13 33.55 2.39
N ASN A 152 0.14 32.90 1.78
CA ASN A 152 -1.25 32.96 2.24
C ASN A 152 -1.44 32.24 3.58
N THR A 153 -2.42 32.70 4.35
CA THR A 153 -2.89 32.04 5.57
C THR A 153 -4.35 31.66 5.39
N TYR A 154 -4.66 30.41 5.70
CA TYR A 154 -6.02 29.87 5.68
C TYR A 154 -6.46 29.57 7.10
N GLN A 155 -7.77 29.63 7.34
CA GLN A 155 -8.36 29.29 8.64
C GLN A 155 -9.50 28.31 8.47
N ALA A 156 -9.59 27.36 9.40
CA ALA A 156 -10.68 26.39 9.45
C ALA A 156 -10.99 26.01 10.90
N GLU A 157 -12.25 25.69 11.18
CA GLU A 157 -12.65 25.13 12.47
C GLU A 157 -12.16 23.68 12.64
N ASN A 158 -12.15 22.92 11.54
CA ASN A 158 -11.70 21.54 11.48
C ASN A 158 -10.79 21.35 10.28
N ILE A 159 -9.79 20.48 10.40
CA ILE A 159 -8.92 20.08 9.28
C ILE A 159 -8.84 18.56 9.16
N VAL A 160 -8.63 18.12 7.92
CA VAL A 160 -8.25 16.74 7.60
C VAL A 160 -6.91 16.80 6.89
N VAL A 161 -5.88 16.23 7.51
CA VAL A 161 -4.55 16.11 6.91
C VAL A 161 -4.50 14.79 6.14
N ALA A 162 -4.47 14.88 4.81
CA ALA A 162 -4.44 13.74 3.89
C ALA A 162 -3.14 13.67 3.06
N THR A 163 -2.03 14.15 3.63
CA THR A 163 -0.70 14.11 3.01
C THR A 163 -0.01 12.77 3.24
N PRO A 164 1.05 12.42 2.48
CA PRO A 164 1.86 11.23 2.79
C PRO A 164 2.33 11.22 4.26
N ALA A 165 2.46 10.05 4.87
CA ALA A 165 2.66 9.92 6.33
C ALA A 165 3.87 10.74 6.86
N SER A 166 4.98 10.81 6.13
CA SER A 166 6.14 11.63 6.55
C SER A 166 5.92 13.15 6.47
N VAL A 167 5.06 13.61 5.57
CA VAL A 167 4.65 15.02 5.52
C VAL A 167 3.72 15.31 6.69
N THR A 168 2.73 14.44 6.93
CA THR A 168 1.83 14.51 8.08
C THR A 168 2.61 14.53 9.40
N GLN A 169 3.61 13.65 9.54
CA GLN A 169 4.50 13.59 10.71
C GLN A 169 5.17 14.93 10.97
N LYS A 170 5.74 15.55 9.93
CA LYS A 170 6.42 16.83 10.04
C LYS A 170 5.45 17.97 10.38
N LEU A 171 4.30 18.03 9.72
CA LEU A 171 3.32 19.11 9.91
C LEU A 171 2.68 19.09 11.30
N LEU A 172 2.47 17.90 11.87
CA LEU A 172 1.77 17.72 13.13
C LEU A 172 2.68 17.35 14.31
N GLY A 173 3.99 17.23 14.08
CA GLY A 173 4.96 16.90 15.13
C GLY A 173 4.77 15.49 15.72
N LEU A 174 4.40 14.50 14.90
CA LEU A 174 4.16 13.14 15.37
C LEU A 174 5.47 12.42 15.70
N ALA A 175 5.49 11.67 16.80
CA ALA A 175 6.69 11.01 17.30
C ALA A 175 7.20 9.89 16.36
N GLU A 176 6.30 9.04 15.88
CA GLU A 176 6.66 7.84 15.11
C GLU A 176 5.65 7.61 13.98
N ILE A 177 6.15 7.07 12.87
CA ILE A 177 5.37 6.57 11.74
C ILE A 177 5.97 5.25 11.26
N ARG A 178 5.21 4.49 10.48
CA ARG A 178 5.73 3.32 9.78
C ARG A 178 6.82 3.72 8.81
N GLU A 179 7.71 2.79 8.49
CA GLU A 179 8.73 3.01 7.47
C GLU A 179 8.13 2.81 6.06
N ALA A 180 8.58 3.64 5.13
CA ALA A 180 8.17 3.56 3.73
C ALA A 180 9.08 2.61 2.95
N CYS A 181 8.48 1.80 2.09
CA CYS A 181 9.23 1.09 1.05
C CYS A 181 9.60 2.04 -0.10
N GLN A 182 10.63 1.62 -0.85
CA GLN A 182 11.06 2.30 -2.07
C GLN A 182 10.64 1.47 -3.29
N LEU A 183 10.17 2.16 -4.34
CA LEU A 183 9.84 1.54 -5.61
C LEU A 183 10.37 2.39 -6.76
N TYR A 184 11.09 1.75 -7.67
CA TYR A 184 11.63 2.38 -8.86
C TYR A 184 11.09 1.67 -10.08
N VAL A 185 10.53 2.44 -11.00
CA VAL A 185 9.88 1.93 -12.21
C VAL A 185 10.65 2.41 -13.42
N THR A 186 11.19 1.49 -14.21
CA THR A 186 11.80 1.79 -15.51
C THR A 186 10.88 1.29 -16.62
N HIS A 187 10.45 2.21 -17.48
CA HIS A 187 9.74 1.92 -18.71
C HIS A 187 10.75 1.76 -19.84
N VAL A 188 10.78 0.59 -20.47
CA VAL A 188 11.79 0.23 -21.48
C VAL A 188 11.15 -0.38 -22.72
N LYS A 189 11.74 -0.14 -23.90
CA LYS A 189 11.63 -1.08 -25.01
C LYS A 189 12.74 -2.11 -24.84
N ALA A 190 12.40 -3.38 -24.67
CA ALA A 190 13.38 -4.40 -24.33
C ALA A 190 13.06 -5.75 -24.96
N GLN A 191 14.11 -6.55 -25.14
CA GLN A 191 14.00 -7.98 -25.35
C GLN A 191 14.30 -8.68 -24.02
N LEU A 192 13.28 -9.32 -23.42
CA LEU A 192 13.48 -10.08 -22.18
C LEU A 192 14.22 -11.39 -22.43
N LYS A 193 14.97 -11.85 -21.44
CA LYS A 193 15.80 -13.06 -21.51
C LYS A 193 14.97 -14.34 -21.57
N GLY A 194 15.33 -15.23 -22.49
CA GLY A 194 14.97 -16.65 -22.46
C GLY A 194 13.48 -16.93 -22.20
N ALA A 195 13.18 -17.50 -21.03
CA ALA A 195 11.81 -17.87 -20.64
C ALA A 195 10.93 -16.66 -20.24
N LEU A 196 11.52 -15.54 -19.83
CA LEU A 196 10.78 -14.36 -19.36
C LEU A 196 9.99 -13.70 -20.49
N SER A 197 10.48 -13.77 -21.73
CA SER A 197 9.81 -13.20 -22.91
C SER A 197 8.51 -13.92 -23.29
N ARG A 198 8.24 -15.10 -22.72
CA ARG A 198 7.04 -15.89 -22.98
C ARG A 198 5.82 -15.44 -22.17
N TYR A 199 6.03 -14.60 -21.17
CA TYR A 199 4.98 -14.21 -20.22
C TYR A 199 4.82 -12.69 -20.21
N GLU A 200 3.57 -12.25 -20.12
CA GLU A 200 3.22 -10.83 -20.02
C GLU A 200 3.61 -10.24 -18.65
N LEU A 201 3.62 -11.07 -17.61
CA LEU A 201 3.98 -10.70 -16.25
C LEU A 201 4.93 -11.74 -15.68
N ASN A 202 6.08 -11.28 -15.18
CA ASN A 202 7.03 -12.12 -14.44
C ASN A 202 7.18 -11.56 -13.03
N LEU A 203 6.97 -12.38 -12.00
CA LEU A 203 7.13 -12.01 -10.60
C LEU A 203 8.39 -12.64 -10.02
N PHE A 204 9.19 -11.84 -9.33
CA PHE A 204 10.46 -12.28 -8.77
C PHE A 204 10.35 -12.40 -7.24
N PRO A 205 11.17 -13.27 -6.60
CA PRO A 205 11.19 -13.39 -5.15
C PRO A 205 11.86 -12.18 -4.48
N PRO A 206 11.63 -11.95 -3.17
CA PRO A 206 12.26 -10.85 -2.41
C PRO A 206 13.79 -10.86 -2.36
N SER A 207 14.43 -11.97 -2.74
CA SER A 207 15.89 -12.05 -2.90
C SER A 207 16.39 -11.29 -4.14
N SER A 208 15.54 -11.03 -5.12
CA SER A 208 15.82 -10.24 -6.32
C SER A 208 15.59 -8.75 -6.07
N GLU A 209 16.45 -7.90 -6.62
CA GLU A 209 16.18 -6.45 -6.65
C GLU A 209 15.13 -6.05 -7.69
N ILE A 210 15.04 -6.78 -8.79
CA ILE A 210 13.92 -6.69 -9.73
C ILE A 210 12.72 -7.36 -9.08
N ILE A 211 11.60 -6.64 -9.03
CA ILE A 211 10.35 -7.05 -8.40
C ILE A 211 9.46 -7.75 -9.42
N LEU A 212 9.23 -7.10 -10.56
CA LEU A 212 8.42 -7.64 -11.66
C LEU A 212 8.80 -7.02 -13.01
N THR A 213 8.47 -7.74 -14.08
CA THR A 213 8.39 -7.18 -15.44
C THR A 213 6.94 -7.30 -15.93
N ALA A 214 6.38 -6.24 -16.49
CA ALA A 214 5.02 -6.23 -17.04
C ALA A 214 5.01 -5.69 -18.49
N LEU A 215 4.55 -6.51 -19.43
CA LEU A 215 4.34 -6.15 -20.83
C LEU A 215 3.21 -5.12 -20.93
N GLN A 216 3.45 -4.06 -21.70
CA GLN A 216 2.49 -3.02 -22.02
C GLN A 216 1.89 -3.27 -23.41
N TRP A 217 0.73 -2.65 -23.67
CA TRP A 217 -0.02 -2.80 -24.91
C TRP A 217 0.75 -2.36 -26.17
N ASP A 218 1.75 -1.49 -26.03
CA ASP A 218 2.62 -1.00 -27.11
C ASP A 218 3.86 -1.89 -27.33
N GLY A 219 3.94 -3.04 -26.64
CA GLY A 219 5.06 -3.97 -26.72
C GLY A 219 6.27 -3.59 -25.87
N SER A 220 6.21 -2.48 -25.13
CA SER A 220 7.25 -2.10 -24.15
C SER A 220 7.04 -2.82 -22.81
N TYR A 221 7.99 -2.68 -21.89
CA TYR A 221 7.92 -3.27 -20.54
C TYR A 221 8.03 -2.21 -19.44
N LEU A 222 7.25 -2.38 -18.38
CA LEU A 222 7.52 -1.76 -17.09
C LEU A 222 8.33 -2.76 -16.25
N ILE A 223 9.48 -2.32 -15.75
CA ILE A 223 10.32 -3.09 -14.83
C ILE A 223 10.31 -2.37 -13.49
N TYR A 224 9.79 -3.04 -12.46
CA TYR A 224 9.77 -2.53 -11.10
C TYR A 224 10.95 -3.10 -10.32
N SER A 225 11.54 -2.29 -9.47
CA SER A 225 12.69 -2.65 -8.66
C SER A 225 12.66 -1.96 -7.30
N ARG A 226 13.33 -2.55 -6.32
CA ARG A 226 13.50 -1.96 -4.98
C ARG A 226 14.75 -1.10 -4.84
N THR A 227 15.61 -1.09 -5.86
CA THR A 227 16.85 -0.31 -5.93
C THR A 227 16.82 0.61 -7.14
N LYS A 228 17.27 1.85 -6.98
CA LYS A 228 17.21 2.88 -8.03
C LYS A 228 18.03 2.51 -9.27
N GLU A 229 19.17 1.89 -9.07
CA GLU A 229 20.14 1.52 -10.12
C GLU A 229 20.16 0.01 -10.34
N ALA A 230 18.97 -0.62 -10.30
CA ALA A 230 18.86 -2.06 -10.53
C ALA A 230 19.45 -2.46 -11.89
N ASP A 231 20.21 -3.55 -11.92
CA ASP A 231 20.82 -4.02 -13.17
C ASP A 231 19.77 -4.70 -14.07
N LEU A 232 19.27 -3.96 -15.06
CA LEU A 232 18.27 -4.46 -16.01
C LEU A 232 18.79 -5.60 -16.89
N ASN A 233 20.12 -5.79 -17.02
CA ASN A 233 20.68 -6.94 -17.73
C ASN A 233 20.38 -8.27 -17.02
N GLN A 234 19.90 -8.25 -15.78
CA GLN A 234 19.38 -9.46 -15.12
C GLN A 234 18.16 -10.03 -15.86
N VAL A 235 17.34 -9.18 -16.50
CA VAL A 235 16.08 -9.57 -17.11
C VAL A 235 15.98 -9.27 -18.61
N CYS A 236 16.84 -8.40 -19.14
CA CYS A 236 16.87 -7.98 -20.54
C CYS A 236 18.15 -8.46 -21.26
N ASP A 237 18.02 -8.98 -22.48
CA ASP A 237 19.16 -9.18 -23.40
C ASP A 237 19.57 -7.86 -24.07
N SER A 238 18.60 -6.99 -24.36
CA SER A 238 18.81 -5.63 -24.85
C SER A 238 17.67 -4.73 -24.40
N PHE A 239 17.95 -3.45 -24.18
CA PHE A 239 16.93 -2.48 -23.79
C PHE A 239 17.30 -1.04 -24.18
N SER A 240 16.26 -0.22 -24.36
CA SER A 240 16.35 1.24 -24.41
C SER A 240 15.36 1.83 -23.41
N VAL A 241 15.86 2.64 -22.48
CA VAL A 241 15.03 3.31 -21.47
C VAL A 241 14.20 4.40 -22.11
N LEU A 242 12.89 4.37 -21.87
CA LEU A 242 11.94 5.40 -22.29
C LEU A 242 11.69 6.41 -21.17
N ARG A 243 11.52 5.91 -19.94
CA ARG A 243 11.22 6.74 -18.76
C ARG A 243 11.56 6.02 -17.46
N THR A 244 11.91 6.78 -16.44
CA THR A 244 12.00 6.30 -15.06
C THR A 244 11.07 7.09 -14.15
N VAL A 245 10.59 6.44 -13.09
CA VAL A 245 9.85 7.07 -11.99
C VAL A 245 10.36 6.49 -10.68
N ASP A 246 10.76 7.38 -9.77
CA ASP A 246 11.35 7.03 -8.50
C ASP A 246 10.38 7.37 -7.36
N TRP A 247 10.00 6.35 -6.59
CA TRP A 247 9.19 6.50 -5.38
C TRP A 247 10.05 6.17 -4.17
N GLU A 248 10.73 7.19 -3.64
CA GLU A 248 11.55 7.08 -2.42
C GLU A 248 10.72 6.75 -1.17
N LYS A 249 9.41 7.05 -1.22
CA LYS A 249 8.44 6.71 -0.18
C LYS A 249 7.15 6.26 -0.85
N ALA A 250 7.12 5.02 -1.34
CA ALA A 250 5.99 4.50 -2.10
C ALA A 250 4.81 4.15 -1.19
N MET A 251 5.03 3.32 -0.17
CA MET A 251 4.00 2.85 0.76
C MET A 251 4.56 2.64 2.16
N TYR A 252 3.82 3.06 3.19
CA TYR A 252 4.22 2.98 4.61
C TYR A 252 3.80 1.67 5.25
N VAL A 253 4.51 0.58 4.89
CA VAL A 253 4.09 -0.81 5.19
C VAL A 253 5.07 -1.57 6.08
N MET A 254 6.20 -0.95 6.44
CA MET A 254 7.23 -1.57 7.28
C MET A 254 7.14 -1.03 8.71
N GLY A 255 7.38 -1.91 9.69
CA GLY A 255 7.20 -1.56 11.09
C GLY A 255 5.73 -1.55 11.54
N ARG A 256 5.54 -1.27 12.83
CA ARG A 256 4.27 -1.47 13.54
C ARG A 256 3.78 -0.21 14.26
N ALA A 257 4.41 0.93 13.96
CA ALA A 257 3.97 2.21 14.45
C ALA A 257 2.53 2.47 13.97
N TYR A 258 1.71 3.00 14.86
CA TYR A 258 0.34 3.36 14.55
C TYR A 258 0.20 4.88 14.54
N MET A 259 -0.33 5.42 13.45
CA MET A 259 -0.63 6.84 13.30
C MET A 259 -2.06 7.12 13.74
N GLU A 260 -2.21 7.90 14.82
CA GLU A 260 -3.52 8.29 15.35
C GLU A 260 -4.33 9.10 14.33
N GLN A 261 -5.58 8.72 14.10
CA GLN A 261 -6.44 9.36 13.08
C GLN A 261 -7.18 10.59 13.61
N ARG A 262 -7.17 10.78 14.92
CA ARG A 262 -7.76 11.93 15.62
C ARG A 262 -6.80 12.43 16.69
N LEU A 263 -6.13 13.54 16.43
CA LEU A 263 -5.21 14.14 17.42
C LEU A 263 -5.97 14.93 18.50
N ASN A 264 -7.05 15.59 18.09
CA ASN A 264 -7.96 16.30 18.99
C ASN A 264 -9.33 16.43 18.31
N ASP A 265 -10.20 17.29 18.84
CA ASP A 265 -11.56 17.47 18.33
C ASP A 265 -11.65 18.25 17.01
N ARG A 266 -10.55 18.70 16.44
CA ARG A 266 -10.54 19.53 15.23
C ARG A 266 -9.51 19.09 14.20
N VAL A 267 -8.56 18.22 14.58
CA VAL A 267 -7.49 17.74 13.70
C VAL A 267 -7.61 16.25 13.47
N TYR A 268 -7.93 15.89 12.23
CA TYR A 268 -8.07 14.51 11.76
C TYR A 268 -6.98 14.17 10.75
N ILE A 269 -6.60 12.90 10.72
CA ILE A 269 -5.64 12.37 9.76
C ILE A 269 -6.32 11.27 8.93
N ALA A 270 -6.22 11.37 7.61
CA ALA A 270 -6.79 10.42 6.66
C ALA A 270 -5.73 9.98 5.64
N GLY A 271 -5.77 8.72 5.22
CA GLY A 271 -4.77 8.12 4.33
C GLY A 271 -4.64 6.62 4.55
N ASP A 272 -3.68 6.03 3.86
CA ASP A 272 -3.27 4.62 3.98
C ASP A 272 -2.24 4.37 5.10
N HIS A 273 -2.09 5.32 6.04
CA HIS A 273 -0.96 5.32 6.97
C HIS A 273 -0.89 4.09 7.90
N ASN A 274 -2.05 3.49 8.23
CA ASN A 274 -2.13 2.28 9.06
C ASN A 274 -2.65 1.05 8.30
N GLY A 275 -2.81 1.14 6.98
CA GLY A 275 -3.36 0.05 6.21
C GLY A 275 -3.18 0.30 4.73
N LEU A 276 -2.67 -0.71 4.04
CA LEU A 276 -2.25 -0.56 2.65
C LEU A 276 -3.44 -0.49 1.66
N GLY A 277 -3.47 0.56 0.85
CA GLY A 277 -4.28 0.62 -0.38
C GLY A 277 -5.43 1.63 -0.38
N LEU A 278 -6.16 1.65 -1.49
CA LEU A 278 -7.22 2.63 -1.75
C LEU A 278 -8.44 2.46 -0.83
N GLU A 279 -8.79 1.22 -0.46
CA GLU A 279 -9.93 0.96 0.42
C GLU A 279 -9.69 1.50 1.85
N PRO A 280 -8.58 1.18 2.54
CA PRO A 280 -8.25 1.82 3.82
C PRO A 280 -8.20 3.35 3.75
N THR A 281 -7.65 3.89 2.65
CA THR A 281 -7.61 5.35 2.40
C THR A 281 -9.02 5.94 2.37
N ALA A 282 -9.92 5.35 1.58
CA ALA A 282 -11.30 5.82 1.47
C ALA A 282 -12.06 5.74 2.81
N ILE A 283 -11.90 4.62 3.54
CA ILE A 283 -12.51 4.42 4.86
C ILE A 283 -12.06 5.50 5.85
N SER A 284 -10.76 5.82 5.88
CA SER A 284 -10.22 6.86 6.77
C SER A 284 -10.75 8.26 6.44
N GLY A 285 -10.91 8.59 5.15
CA GLY A 285 -11.52 9.86 4.73
C GLY A 285 -13.00 9.95 5.11
N MET A 286 -13.75 8.84 4.94
CA MET A 286 -15.14 8.75 5.39
C MET A 286 -15.28 8.88 6.91
N TYR A 287 -14.38 8.28 7.67
CA TYR A 287 -14.32 8.44 9.12
C TYR A 287 -14.17 9.91 9.49
N ALA A 288 -13.14 10.60 8.97
CA ALA A 288 -12.89 12.01 9.27
C ALA A 288 -14.11 12.88 8.93
N ALA A 289 -14.69 12.71 7.73
CA ALA A 289 -15.89 13.44 7.31
C ALA A 289 -17.07 13.22 8.28
N ARG A 290 -17.32 11.97 8.70
CA ARG A 290 -18.40 11.66 9.65
C ARG A 290 -18.17 12.29 11.03
N GLN A 291 -16.94 12.30 11.52
CA GLN A 291 -16.63 12.93 12.81
C GLN A 291 -16.86 14.43 12.79
N ILE A 292 -16.54 15.10 11.67
CA ILE A 292 -16.79 16.53 11.49
C ILE A 292 -18.30 16.79 11.38
N LEU A 293 -19.02 16.02 10.55
CA LEU A 293 -20.45 16.20 10.34
C LEU A 293 -21.30 15.91 11.58
N ALA A 294 -20.88 14.99 12.47
CA ALA A 294 -21.62 14.68 13.70
C ALA A 294 -21.52 15.77 14.77
N LYS A 295 -20.64 16.77 14.59
CA LYS A 295 -20.48 17.92 15.50
C LYS A 295 -21.30 19.13 15.07
N ASN A 296 -21.71 19.16 13.80
CA ASN A 296 -22.52 20.20 13.19
C ASN A 296 -24.01 19.83 13.26
#